data_AF-A0AAW6XNC3-F1
#
_entry.id   AF-A0AAW6XNC3-F1
#
_cell.length_a   1.000
_cell.length_b   1.000
_cell.length_c   1.000
_cell.angle_alpha   90.00
_cell.angle_beta   90.00
_cell.angle_gamma   90.00
#
_symmetry.space_group_name_H-M   'P 1'
#
loop_
_entity.id
_entity.type
_entity.pdbx_description
1 polymer ?
#
loop_
_entity_poly.entity_id
_entity_poly.type
_entity_poly.pdbx_seq_one_letter_code
_entity_poly.pdbx_strand_id
1 'polypeptide(L)'
;MKIINQIYWDRVNETYMYGTKLSKRIDETVTFQNNLMASGEKIMRWSSRLNYQAYKEVPRLPILLSGKKYRIKINMKVNPEDTAIFRLRFFDIQTDEISKVVFSSMEKEFIYPSQAVSYTFEIINGGCSEINFAKVQLGRADLPAKAFDEFFVMPLNQLKKAKKVALILVADNKRARELPEELKTTITDTQVFMGYISWQELFNPVSRLESWLKKHEEETVLIFSSDKKIDQILEDSLAKKCDFEFITSNYTLENQGQQPWFLPEMVKLDQQQVLNNVERYLRK
;
A
#
# COMPACT_ATOMS: atom_id res chain seq x y z
N MET A 1 13.93 -3.47 7.60
CA MET A 1 12.87 -3.04 6.65
C MET A 1 11.52 -3.68 6.99
N LYS A 2 10.46 -2.87 7.10
CA LYS A 2 9.10 -3.31 7.46
C LYS A 2 8.21 -3.26 6.21
N ILE A 3 7.41 -4.29 5.96
CA ILE A 3 6.66 -4.44 4.69
C ILE A 3 5.17 -4.62 4.96
N ILE A 4 4.34 -3.92 4.19
CA ILE A 4 2.89 -4.15 4.08
C ILE A 4 2.63 -4.60 2.64
N ASN A 5 2.23 -5.86 2.46
CA ASN A 5 1.94 -6.43 1.16
C ASN A 5 0.57 -5.97 0.68
N GLN A 6 0.44 -5.74 -0.62
CA GLN A 6 -0.80 -5.33 -1.30
C GLN A 6 -1.25 -6.44 -2.24
N ILE A 7 -2.46 -6.95 -2.02
CA ILE A 7 -3.04 -8.08 -2.74
C ILE A 7 -4.26 -7.59 -3.52
N TYR A 8 -4.30 -7.90 -4.82
CA TYR A 8 -5.31 -7.44 -5.76
C TYR A 8 -6.15 -8.60 -6.28
N TRP A 9 -7.33 -8.28 -6.81
CA TRP A 9 -8.19 -9.22 -7.50
C TRP A 9 -7.80 -9.28 -8.98
N ASP A 10 -6.71 -9.98 -9.26
CA ASP A 10 -6.11 -10.01 -10.59
C ASP A 10 -6.55 -11.20 -11.45
N ARG A 11 -7.24 -12.19 -10.86
CA ARG A 11 -7.59 -13.46 -11.51
C ARG A 11 -9.04 -13.84 -11.33
N VAL A 12 -9.52 -14.59 -12.32
CA VAL A 12 -10.89 -15.11 -12.38
C VAL A 12 -10.96 -16.58 -11.94
N ASN A 13 -9.85 -17.33 -11.99
CA ASN A 13 -9.83 -18.78 -11.75
C ASN A 13 -10.35 -19.20 -10.37
N GLU A 14 -10.16 -18.37 -9.35
CA GLU A 14 -10.63 -18.61 -7.99
C GLU A 14 -11.90 -17.81 -7.65
N THR A 15 -12.48 -17.13 -8.64
CA THR A 15 -13.72 -16.35 -8.54
C THR A 15 -14.94 -17.20 -8.87
N TYR A 16 -16.02 -17.03 -8.11
CA TYR A 16 -17.31 -17.61 -8.46
C TYR A 16 -17.90 -16.89 -9.69
N MET A 17 -17.94 -17.57 -10.84
CA MET A 17 -18.35 -16.96 -12.11
C MET A 17 -19.79 -17.24 -12.55
N TYR A 18 -20.46 -18.24 -11.96
CA TYR A 18 -21.80 -18.61 -12.39
C TYR A 18 -22.83 -17.50 -12.10
N GLY A 19 -23.33 -16.85 -13.15
CA GLY A 19 -24.26 -15.71 -13.02
C GLY A 19 -23.58 -14.40 -12.57
N THR A 20 -22.25 -14.37 -12.49
CA THR A 20 -21.49 -13.19 -12.05
C THR A 20 -21.17 -12.27 -13.21
N LYS A 21 -21.40 -10.97 -13.02
CA LYS A 21 -20.79 -9.92 -13.84
C LYS A 21 -19.54 -9.41 -13.13
N LEU A 22 -18.40 -9.51 -13.79
CA LEU A 22 -17.12 -9.07 -13.27
C LEU A 22 -16.54 -8.00 -14.21
N SER A 23 -16.16 -6.85 -13.66
CA SER A 23 -15.45 -5.81 -14.41
C SER A 23 -14.25 -5.31 -13.62
N LYS A 24 -13.19 -4.94 -14.33
CA LYS A 24 -11.92 -4.48 -13.74
C LYS A 24 -11.54 -3.13 -14.34
N ARG A 25 -11.23 -2.16 -13.48
CA ARG A 25 -10.80 -0.82 -13.88
C ARG A 25 -9.28 -0.72 -13.99
N ILE A 26 -8.81 0.39 -14.54
CA ILE A 26 -7.38 0.65 -14.77
C ILE A 26 -6.56 0.80 -13.47
N ASP A 27 -7.22 1.19 -12.38
CA ASP A 27 -6.67 1.24 -11.02
C ASP A 27 -6.74 -0.11 -10.29
N GLU A 28 -7.00 -1.20 -11.02
CA GLU A 28 -7.12 -2.58 -10.50
C GLU A 28 -8.29 -2.80 -9.53
N THR A 29 -9.18 -1.82 -9.38
CA THR A 29 -10.44 -2.05 -8.69
C THR A 29 -11.31 -3.02 -9.50
N VAL A 30 -11.99 -3.93 -8.80
CA VAL A 30 -12.85 -4.95 -9.38
C VAL A 30 -14.26 -4.79 -8.84
N THR A 31 -15.22 -4.74 -9.75
CA THR A 31 -16.65 -4.77 -9.43
C THR A 31 -17.19 -6.17 -9.73
N PHE A 32 -17.66 -6.84 -8.69
CA PHE A 32 -18.33 -8.15 -8.73
C PHE A 32 -19.82 -7.94 -8.48
N GLN A 33 -20.69 -8.49 -9.32
CA GLN A 33 -22.15 -8.42 -9.15
C GLN A 33 -22.79 -9.79 -9.39
N ASN A 34 -23.57 -10.28 -8.43
CA ASN A 34 -24.34 -11.51 -8.56
C ASN A 34 -25.53 -11.54 -7.58
N ASN A 35 -26.75 -11.37 -8.09
CA ASN A 35 -27.98 -11.36 -7.29
C ASN A 35 -28.50 -12.76 -6.93
N LEU A 36 -27.97 -13.81 -7.56
CA LEU A 36 -28.47 -15.19 -7.45
C LEU A 36 -27.45 -16.12 -6.76
N MET A 37 -26.32 -15.58 -6.33
CA MET A 37 -25.32 -16.35 -5.59
C MET A 37 -25.88 -16.73 -4.22
N ALA A 38 -25.83 -18.02 -3.89
CA ALA A 38 -26.27 -18.50 -2.58
C ALA A 38 -25.37 -17.94 -1.46
N SER A 39 -25.98 -17.70 -0.30
CA SER A 39 -25.22 -17.31 0.90
C SER A 39 -24.36 -18.47 1.40
N GLY A 40 -23.18 -18.16 1.93
CA GLY A 40 -22.16 -19.12 2.36
C GLY A 40 -21.17 -19.53 1.26
N GLU A 41 -21.45 -19.20 -0.01
CA GLU A 41 -20.57 -19.53 -1.13
C GLU A 41 -19.32 -18.64 -1.18
N LYS A 42 -18.22 -19.21 -1.68
CA LYS A 42 -16.94 -18.52 -1.82
C LYS A 42 -16.96 -17.62 -3.05
N ILE A 43 -16.85 -16.30 -2.85
CA ILE A 43 -16.78 -15.32 -3.94
C ILE A 43 -15.40 -15.36 -4.60
N MET A 44 -14.34 -15.30 -3.80
CA MET A 44 -12.96 -15.25 -4.27
C MET A 44 -12.02 -15.88 -3.25
N ARG A 45 -10.94 -16.49 -3.73
CA ARG A 45 -9.85 -17.03 -2.91
C ARG A 45 -8.49 -16.58 -3.41
N TRP A 46 -7.63 -16.21 -2.47
CA TRP A 46 -6.19 -16.11 -2.68
C TRP A 46 -5.47 -17.18 -1.87
N SER A 47 -4.34 -17.66 -2.39
CA SER A 47 -3.52 -18.72 -1.79
C SER A 47 -2.06 -18.27 -1.65
N SER A 48 -1.40 -18.64 -0.56
CA SER A 48 0.03 -18.38 -0.32
C SER A 48 0.95 -19.41 -0.97
N ARG A 49 0.39 -20.52 -1.43
CA ARG A 49 1.09 -21.56 -2.20
C ARG A 49 0.23 -21.92 -3.40
N LEU A 50 0.86 -22.00 -4.57
CA LEU A 50 0.26 -22.47 -5.80
C LEU A 50 1.21 -23.51 -6.41
N ASN A 51 0.65 -24.56 -7.02
CA ASN A 51 1.45 -25.48 -7.81
C ASN A 51 1.80 -24.81 -9.16
N TYR A 52 3.02 -24.30 -9.28
CA TYR A 52 3.48 -23.60 -10.47
C TYR A 52 3.37 -24.46 -11.75
N GLN A 53 3.54 -25.78 -11.66
CA GLN A 53 3.46 -26.65 -12.84
C GLN A 53 2.02 -26.80 -13.38
N ALA A 54 1.02 -26.72 -12.49
CA ALA A 54 -0.39 -26.82 -12.87
C ALA A 54 -0.98 -25.46 -13.31
N TYR A 55 -0.54 -24.37 -12.68
CA TYR A 55 -1.17 -23.05 -12.86
C TYR A 55 -0.27 -22.02 -13.58
N LYS A 56 1.03 -22.29 -13.77
CA LYS A 56 2.05 -21.34 -14.31
C LYS A 56 2.05 -19.99 -13.59
N GLU A 57 1.74 -19.99 -12.30
CA GLU A 57 1.35 -18.80 -11.56
C GLU A 57 2.08 -18.66 -10.22
N VAL A 58 2.43 -17.41 -9.88
CA VAL A 58 3.06 -17.05 -8.61
C VAL A 58 1.98 -16.79 -7.54
N PRO A 59 2.16 -17.25 -6.28
CA PRO A 59 1.26 -16.94 -5.18
C PRO A 59 1.13 -15.43 -4.94
N ARG A 60 -0.08 -14.97 -4.60
CA ARG A 60 -0.37 -13.55 -4.32
C ARG A 60 -0.27 -13.19 -2.84
N LEU A 61 -0.46 -14.17 -1.97
CA LEU A 61 -0.30 -13.99 -0.54
C LEU A 61 1.19 -14.16 -0.15
N PRO A 62 1.74 -13.26 0.68
CA PRO A 62 3.13 -13.33 1.12
C PRO A 62 3.38 -14.52 2.05
N ILE A 63 4.65 -14.90 2.20
CA ILE A 63 5.05 -15.85 3.24
C ILE A 63 4.95 -15.17 4.61
N LEU A 64 4.32 -15.85 5.57
CA LEU A 64 4.21 -15.38 6.94
C LEU A 64 5.14 -16.18 7.86
N LEU A 65 5.61 -15.53 8.92
CA LEU A 65 6.49 -16.13 9.92
C LEU A 65 5.65 -16.81 11.01
N SER A 66 5.95 -18.07 11.27
CA SER A 66 5.34 -18.89 12.32
C SER A 66 5.28 -18.18 13.67
N GLY A 67 4.11 -18.21 14.31
CA GLY A 67 3.87 -17.65 15.64
C GLY A 67 3.89 -16.12 15.72
N LYS A 68 3.94 -15.40 14.59
CA LYS A 68 3.91 -13.94 14.57
C LYS A 68 2.49 -13.40 14.36
N LYS A 69 2.24 -12.21 14.91
CA LYS A 69 0.96 -11.49 14.79
C LYS A 69 0.95 -10.60 13.56
N TYR A 70 -0.13 -10.69 12.79
CA TYR A 70 -0.36 -9.97 11.54
C TYR A 70 -1.67 -9.19 11.59
N ARG A 71 -1.74 -8.13 10.80
CA ARG A 71 -2.94 -7.35 10.52
C ARG A 71 -3.29 -7.50 9.05
N ILE A 72 -4.53 -7.88 8.77
CA ILE A 72 -5.14 -7.84 7.45
C ILE A 72 -6.16 -6.69 7.41
N LYS A 73 -6.08 -5.84 6.40
CA LYS A 73 -7.04 -4.76 6.12
C LYS A 73 -7.60 -4.94 4.71
N ILE A 74 -8.90 -4.86 4.56
CA ILE A 74 -9.63 -5.05 3.31
C ILE A 74 -10.22 -3.71 2.91
N ASN A 75 -9.83 -3.21 1.75
CA ASN A 75 -10.36 -1.97 1.18
C ASN A 75 -11.36 -2.36 0.09
N MET A 76 -12.64 -2.40 0.46
CA MET A 76 -13.75 -2.66 -0.46
C MET A 76 -15.05 -2.02 0.04
N LYS A 77 -16.00 -1.83 -0.86
CA LYS A 77 -17.40 -1.53 -0.53
C LYS A 77 -18.28 -2.74 -0.85
N VAL A 78 -19.27 -2.99 -0.02
CA VAL A 78 -20.17 -4.14 -0.15
C VAL A 78 -21.60 -3.63 -0.16
N ASN A 79 -22.43 -4.18 -1.04
CA ASN A 79 -23.85 -3.90 -1.08
C ASN A 79 -24.64 -5.22 -1.09
N PRO A 80 -25.60 -5.42 -0.17
CA PRO A 80 -25.86 -4.59 1.01
C PRO A 80 -24.66 -4.51 1.96
N GLU A 81 -24.58 -3.47 2.80
CA GLU A 81 -23.48 -3.32 3.75
C GLU A 81 -23.42 -4.50 4.75
N ASP A 82 -22.23 -4.82 5.25
CA ASP A 82 -21.98 -5.92 6.21
C ASP A 82 -22.41 -7.33 5.78
N THR A 83 -22.66 -7.54 4.49
CA THR A 83 -23.03 -8.85 3.92
C THR A 83 -21.86 -9.63 3.30
N ALA A 84 -20.62 -9.25 3.62
CA ALA A 84 -19.43 -10.02 3.25
C ALA A 84 -18.80 -10.65 4.50
N ILE A 85 -18.40 -11.91 4.38
CA ILE A 85 -17.69 -12.64 5.45
C ILE A 85 -16.29 -12.96 4.92
N PHE A 86 -15.29 -12.82 5.78
CA PHE A 86 -13.91 -13.11 5.47
C PHE A 86 -13.44 -14.35 6.21
N ARG A 87 -12.60 -15.15 5.54
CA ARG A 87 -12.05 -16.37 6.13
C ARG A 87 -10.58 -16.55 5.77
N LEU A 88 -9.76 -16.71 6.81
CA LEU A 88 -8.40 -17.21 6.71
C LEU A 88 -8.40 -18.70 7.07
N ARG A 89 -7.77 -19.54 6.26
CA ARG A 89 -7.59 -20.97 6.53
C ARG A 89 -6.10 -21.28 6.51
N PHE A 90 -5.62 -22.06 7.47
CA PHE A 90 -4.21 -22.38 7.65
C PHE A 90 -4.00 -23.87 7.47
N PHE A 91 -2.96 -24.23 6.71
CA PHE A 91 -2.69 -25.60 6.31
C PHE A 91 -1.28 -26.01 6.69
N ASP A 92 -1.12 -27.26 7.09
CA ASP A 92 0.18 -27.87 7.34
C ASP A 92 0.85 -28.39 6.05
N ILE A 93 1.96 -29.11 6.21
CA ILE A 93 2.72 -29.69 5.10
C ILE A 93 1.99 -30.82 4.37
N GLN A 94 1.05 -31.49 5.04
CA GLN A 94 0.20 -32.55 4.48
C GLN A 94 -1.03 -31.97 3.77
N THR A 95 -1.18 -30.63 3.75
CA THR A 95 -2.30 -29.87 3.18
C THR A 95 -3.61 -29.97 3.97
N ASP A 96 -3.54 -30.48 5.20
CA ASP A 96 -4.69 -30.52 6.09
C ASP A 96 -4.94 -29.15 6.72
N GLU A 97 -6.22 -28.78 6.85
CA GLU A 97 -6.60 -27.55 7.55
C GLU A 97 -6.41 -27.75 9.06
N ILE A 98 -5.44 -27.04 9.61
CA ILE A 98 -5.12 -27.10 11.05
C ILE A 98 -5.83 -26.02 11.86
N SER A 99 -6.24 -24.93 11.21
CA SER A 99 -6.95 -23.82 11.88
C SER A 99 -7.61 -22.89 10.87
N LYS A 100 -8.58 -22.09 11.33
CA LYS A 100 -9.20 -21.02 10.57
C LYS A 100 -9.59 -19.83 11.45
N VAL A 101 -9.67 -18.66 10.83
CA VAL A 101 -10.20 -17.43 11.43
C VAL A 101 -11.28 -16.88 10.51
N VAL A 102 -12.49 -16.69 11.05
CA VAL A 102 -13.64 -16.11 10.33
C VAL A 102 -13.99 -14.77 10.98
N PHE A 103 -14.25 -13.75 10.16
CA PHE A 103 -14.52 -12.39 10.63
C PHE A 103 -15.31 -11.60 9.57
N SER A 104 -16.05 -10.57 9.98
CA SER A 104 -16.84 -9.72 9.06
C SER A 104 -16.32 -8.28 8.99
N SER A 105 -15.44 -7.87 9.91
CA SER A 105 -14.82 -6.55 9.90
C SER A 105 -13.84 -6.40 8.74
N MET A 106 -13.74 -5.18 8.17
CA MET A 106 -12.75 -4.85 7.13
C MET A 106 -11.30 -4.85 7.65
N GLU A 107 -11.08 -5.06 8.94
CA GLU A 107 -9.76 -5.21 9.53
C GLU A 107 -9.76 -6.32 10.58
N LYS A 108 -8.68 -7.11 10.63
CA LYS A 108 -8.50 -8.15 11.64
C LYS A 108 -7.03 -8.36 11.97
N GLU A 109 -6.74 -8.51 13.25
CA GLU A 109 -5.47 -9.07 13.71
C GLU A 109 -5.59 -10.57 13.98
N PHE A 110 -4.56 -11.32 13.61
CA PHE A 110 -4.47 -12.77 13.83
C PHE A 110 -3.04 -13.22 14.08
N ILE A 111 -2.86 -14.40 14.68
CA ILE A 111 -1.56 -15.04 14.84
C ILE A 111 -1.44 -16.12 13.77
N TYR A 112 -0.34 -16.11 13.01
CA TYR A 112 -0.07 -17.17 12.05
C TYR A 112 0.36 -18.45 12.80
N PRO A 113 -0.38 -19.56 12.71
CA PRO A 113 -0.09 -20.77 13.51
C PRO A 113 1.32 -21.30 13.25
N SER A 114 1.97 -21.83 14.29
CA SER A 114 3.37 -22.27 14.20
C SER A 114 3.57 -23.44 13.22
N GLN A 115 2.58 -24.33 13.13
CA GLN A 115 2.59 -25.52 12.28
C GLN A 115 2.11 -25.24 10.84
N ALA A 116 1.64 -24.02 10.55
CA ALA A 116 1.14 -23.67 9.23
C ALA A 116 2.30 -23.43 8.25
N VAL A 117 2.26 -24.07 7.08
CA VAL A 117 3.20 -23.81 5.98
C VAL A 117 2.55 -23.05 4.82
N SER A 118 1.21 -23.00 4.79
CA SER A 118 0.47 -22.23 3.81
C SER A 118 -0.88 -21.77 4.36
N TYR A 119 -1.49 -20.79 3.68
CA TYR A 119 -2.79 -20.28 4.04
C TYR A 119 -3.56 -19.76 2.83
N THR A 120 -4.87 -19.66 3.00
CA THR A 120 -5.76 -18.97 2.06
C THR A 120 -6.46 -17.81 2.73
N PHE A 121 -6.82 -16.82 1.92
CA PHE A 121 -7.74 -15.75 2.28
C PHE A 121 -8.95 -15.81 1.34
N GLU A 122 -10.15 -15.76 1.89
CA GLU A 122 -11.39 -15.94 1.15
C GLU A 122 -12.39 -14.83 1.50
N ILE A 123 -13.10 -14.37 0.46
CA ILE A 123 -14.32 -13.58 0.61
C ILE A 123 -15.49 -14.53 0.38
N ILE A 124 -16.43 -14.53 1.31
CA ILE A 124 -17.61 -15.40 1.34
C ILE A 124 -18.83 -14.50 1.23
N ASN A 125 -19.77 -14.92 0.39
CA ASN A 125 -21.06 -14.27 0.24
C ASN A 125 -21.88 -14.44 1.52
N GLY A 126 -22.16 -13.36 2.24
CA GLY A 126 -23.12 -13.32 3.36
C GLY A 126 -24.49 -12.78 2.96
N GLY A 127 -24.78 -12.68 1.66
CA GLY A 127 -25.98 -12.03 1.11
C GLY A 127 -25.67 -10.76 0.30
N CYS A 128 -24.42 -10.54 -0.13
CA CYS A 128 -24.06 -9.41 -0.96
C CYS A 128 -24.49 -9.63 -2.42
N SER A 129 -25.04 -8.59 -3.02
CA SER A 129 -25.34 -8.53 -4.46
C SER A 129 -24.21 -7.90 -5.26
N GLU A 130 -23.43 -7.01 -4.63
CA GLU A 130 -22.32 -6.31 -5.27
C GLU A 130 -21.14 -6.09 -4.31
N ILE A 131 -19.92 -6.24 -4.84
CA ILE A 131 -18.67 -5.88 -4.18
C ILE A 131 -17.86 -4.98 -5.12
N ASN A 132 -17.39 -3.85 -4.59
CA ASN A 132 -16.38 -3.00 -5.22
C ASN A 132 -15.08 -3.16 -4.44
N PHE A 133 -14.21 -4.04 -4.93
CA PHE A 133 -12.95 -4.42 -4.31
C PHE A 133 -11.82 -3.55 -4.82
N ALA A 134 -11.03 -2.94 -3.93
CA ALA A 134 -9.82 -2.23 -4.30
C ALA A 134 -8.57 -3.08 -4.07
N LYS A 135 -8.34 -3.50 -2.83
CA LYS A 135 -7.18 -4.32 -2.42
C LYS A 135 -7.34 -4.89 -1.02
N VAL A 136 -6.46 -5.83 -0.71
CA VAL A 136 -6.19 -6.30 0.66
C VAL A 136 -4.76 -5.92 1.01
N GLN A 137 -4.55 -5.46 2.24
CA GLN A 137 -3.24 -5.15 2.79
C GLN A 137 -2.92 -6.11 3.93
N LEU A 138 -1.70 -6.66 3.94
CA LEU A 138 -1.24 -7.62 4.94
C LEU A 138 0.18 -7.31 5.41
N GLY A 139 0.32 -7.05 6.71
CA GLY A 139 1.59 -6.71 7.33
C GLY A 139 1.65 -7.15 8.79
N ARG A 140 2.80 -6.97 9.44
CA ARG A 140 2.93 -7.27 10.87
C ARG A 140 2.01 -6.37 11.70
N ALA A 141 1.45 -6.92 12.78
CA ALA A 141 0.53 -6.18 13.65
C ALA A 141 1.22 -5.11 14.53
N ASP A 142 2.55 -5.19 14.68
CA ASP A 142 3.36 -4.19 15.39
C ASP A 142 3.57 -2.89 14.58
N LEU A 143 3.12 -2.86 13.34
CA LEU A 143 3.08 -1.64 12.54
C LEU A 143 1.92 -0.75 12.96
N PRO A 144 2.08 0.59 12.90
CA PRO A 144 1.00 1.53 13.16
C PRO A 144 -0.22 1.22 12.29
N ALA A 145 -1.44 1.25 12.84
CA ALA A 145 -2.66 1.02 12.06
C ALA A 145 -2.79 1.97 10.86
N LYS A 146 -2.44 3.24 11.07
CA LYS A 146 -2.41 4.26 10.01
C LYS A 146 -1.44 3.95 8.87
N ALA A 147 -0.45 3.07 9.08
CA ALA A 147 0.46 2.67 8.00
C ALA A 147 -0.25 1.88 6.89
N PHE A 148 -1.46 1.37 7.15
CA PHE A 148 -2.32 0.70 6.19
C PHE A 148 -3.32 1.67 5.52
N ASP A 149 -3.31 2.96 5.85
CA ASP A 149 -4.18 3.93 5.18
C ASP A 149 -3.66 4.26 3.77
N GLU A 150 -4.55 4.68 2.87
CA GLU A 150 -4.18 5.02 1.50
C GLU A 150 -3.14 6.15 1.44
N PHE A 151 -3.21 7.09 2.40
CA PHE A 151 -2.19 8.11 2.65
C PHE A 151 -1.66 7.99 4.07
N PHE A 152 -0.34 7.86 4.24
CA PHE A 152 0.31 7.70 5.54
C PHE A 152 1.58 8.52 5.61
N VAL A 153 1.79 9.26 6.70
CA VAL A 153 3.03 10.01 6.94
C VAL A 153 3.66 9.54 8.25
N MET A 154 4.97 9.30 8.23
CA MET A 154 5.76 8.96 9.41
C MET A 154 7.02 9.82 9.52
N PRO A 155 7.44 10.19 10.73
CA PRO A 155 8.75 10.82 10.93
C PRO A 155 9.87 9.81 10.68
N LEU A 156 10.98 10.28 10.11
CA LEU A 156 12.20 9.50 9.92
C LEU A 156 13.33 9.88 10.89
N ASN A 157 13.20 11.03 11.57
CA ASN A 157 14.03 11.46 12.68
C ASN A 157 13.15 12.10 13.77
N GLN A 158 13.73 12.48 14.90
CA GLN A 158 13.02 13.19 15.96
C GLN A 158 13.82 14.42 16.38
N LEU A 159 13.25 15.61 16.18
CA LEU A 159 13.82 16.87 16.64
C LEU A 159 12.89 17.57 17.63
N LYS A 160 13.47 18.12 18.71
CA LYS A 160 12.72 18.88 19.73
C LYS A 160 12.29 20.27 19.23
N LYS A 161 13.07 20.89 18.36
CA LYS A 161 12.76 22.13 17.63
C LYS A 161 13.37 22.02 16.25
N ALA A 162 12.53 22.05 15.22
CA ALA A 162 12.97 22.09 13.84
C ALA A 162 12.77 23.50 13.29
N LYS A 163 13.70 23.96 12.45
CA LYS A 163 13.54 25.21 11.69
C LYS A 163 12.87 24.95 10.35
N LYS A 164 13.02 23.73 9.83
CA LYS A 164 12.51 23.28 8.53
C LYS A 164 11.84 21.92 8.68
N VAL A 165 10.88 21.65 7.80
CA VAL A 165 10.24 20.34 7.67
C VAL A 165 10.50 19.82 6.27
N ALA A 166 10.95 18.57 6.14
CA ALA A 166 11.11 17.91 4.85
C ALA A 166 10.11 16.76 4.74
N LEU A 167 9.33 16.71 3.66
CA LEU A 167 8.42 15.62 3.34
C LEU A 167 8.89 14.91 2.07
N ILE A 168 9.22 13.62 2.19
CA ILE A 168 9.54 12.75 1.07
C ILE A 168 8.28 11.96 0.70
N LEU A 169 7.69 12.28 -0.44
CA LEU A 169 6.53 11.57 -0.98
C LEU A 169 6.97 10.40 -1.85
N VAL A 170 6.46 9.22 -1.51
CA VAL A 170 6.74 7.97 -2.20
C VAL A 170 5.42 7.33 -2.62
N ALA A 171 5.32 7.01 -3.90
CA ALA A 171 4.23 6.19 -4.42
C ALA A 171 4.49 4.72 -4.08
N ASP A 172 3.52 4.07 -3.44
CA ASP A 172 3.57 2.65 -3.15
C ASP A 172 3.87 1.83 -4.41
N ASN A 173 4.59 0.72 -4.26
CA ASN A 173 4.63 -0.28 -5.31
C ASN A 173 3.29 -1.04 -5.36
N LYS A 174 2.89 -1.52 -6.54
CA LYS A 174 1.72 -2.37 -6.74
C LYS A 174 1.73 -3.65 -5.89
N ARG A 175 2.86 -4.06 -5.31
CA ARG A 175 2.94 -5.28 -4.49
C ARG A 175 3.11 -5.01 -3.01
N ALA A 176 3.68 -3.88 -2.65
CA ALA A 176 4.05 -3.61 -1.27
C ALA A 176 4.25 -2.11 -1.01
N ARG A 177 3.99 -1.73 0.24
CA ARG A 177 4.50 -0.52 0.86
C ARG A 177 5.68 -0.92 1.74
N GLU A 178 6.81 -0.26 1.53
CA GLU A 178 8.06 -0.53 2.23
C GLU A 178 8.35 0.63 3.19
N LEU A 179 8.39 0.34 4.47
CA LEU A 179 8.69 1.31 5.51
C LEU A 179 10.17 1.18 5.87
N PRO A 180 10.98 2.23 5.65
CA PRO A 180 12.38 2.23 5.99
C PRO A 180 12.52 2.30 7.51
N GLU A 181 13.75 2.04 7.96
CA GLU A 181 14.14 2.33 9.32
C GLU A 181 14.38 3.83 9.49
N GLU A 182 14.59 4.26 10.74
CA GLU A 182 14.96 5.65 11.05
C GLU A 182 16.23 6.05 10.30
N LEU A 183 16.38 7.35 10.02
CA LEU A 183 17.57 7.87 9.36
C LEU A 183 18.79 7.54 10.21
N LYS A 184 19.78 6.90 9.60
CA LYS A 184 21.06 6.60 10.25
C LYS A 184 21.90 7.85 10.46
N THR A 185 21.53 8.93 9.77
CA THR A 185 22.31 10.16 9.70
C THR A 185 21.69 11.22 10.60
N THR A 186 22.55 11.93 11.34
CA THR A 186 22.09 13.00 12.23
C THR A 186 21.85 14.26 11.43
N ILE A 187 20.57 14.56 11.20
CA ILE A 187 20.09 15.84 10.66
C ILE A 187 19.66 16.70 11.85
N THR A 188 20.21 17.91 11.98
CA THR A 188 20.14 18.68 13.23
C THR A 188 19.11 19.82 13.22
N ASP A 189 18.69 20.31 12.05
CA ASP A 189 17.81 21.47 11.91
C ASP A 189 16.48 21.19 11.20
N THR A 190 16.36 20.02 10.55
CA THR A 190 15.25 19.66 9.67
C THR A 190 14.55 18.40 10.16
N GLN A 191 13.24 18.51 10.43
CA GLN A 191 12.40 17.37 10.76
C GLN A 191 11.98 16.68 9.46
N VAL A 192 12.38 15.43 9.28
CA VAL A 192 12.15 14.67 8.04
C VAL A 192 10.98 13.71 8.23
N PHE A 193 10.09 13.70 7.25
CA PHE A 193 8.95 12.82 7.15
C PHE A 193 8.99 12.04 5.84
N MET A 194 8.47 10.82 5.87
CA MET A 194 8.15 10.06 4.68
C MET A 194 6.64 9.89 4.58
N GLY A 195 6.09 10.34 3.46
CA GLY A 195 4.69 10.20 3.10
C GLY A 195 4.51 9.13 2.02
N TYR A 196 3.59 8.20 2.26
CA TYR A 196 3.22 7.14 1.33
C TYR A 196 1.87 7.44 0.72
N ILE A 197 1.80 7.34 -0.60
CA ILE A 197 0.57 7.45 -1.36
C ILE A 197 0.34 6.11 -2.05
N SER A 198 -0.83 5.53 -1.81
CA SER A 198 -1.29 4.38 -2.58
C SER A 198 -1.34 4.69 -4.06
N TRP A 199 -0.84 3.76 -4.87
CA TRP A 199 -0.80 3.98 -6.32
C TRP A 199 -2.20 4.12 -6.95
N GLN A 200 -3.26 3.62 -6.30
CA GLN A 200 -4.67 3.79 -6.73
C GLN A 200 -5.18 5.23 -6.52
N GLU A 201 -4.57 5.98 -5.61
CA GLU A 201 -4.94 7.36 -5.25
C GLU A 201 -4.06 8.41 -5.97
N LEU A 202 -3.15 7.98 -6.85
CA LEU A 202 -2.29 8.90 -7.61
C LEU A 202 -3.08 9.85 -8.53
N PHE A 203 -4.39 9.67 -8.69
CA PHE A 203 -5.24 10.57 -9.45
C PHE A 203 -5.78 11.77 -8.62
N ASN A 204 -5.72 11.75 -7.28
CA ASN A 204 -6.12 12.89 -6.43
C ASN A 204 -5.39 12.95 -5.06
N PRO A 205 -4.04 13.03 -5.04
CA PRO A 205 -3.26 13.07 -3.80
C PRO A 205 -3.38 14.39 -3.02
N VAL A 206 -3.84 15.47 -3.67
CA VAL A 206 -3.77 16.86 -3.16
C VAL A 206 -4.60 17.05 -1.90
N SER A 207 -5.86 16.59 -1.90
CA SER A 207 -6.79 16.80 -0.78
C SER A 207 -6.27 16.25 0.56
N ARG A 208 -5.53 15.14 0.52
CA ARG A 208 -4.92 14.51 1.70
C ARG A 208 -3.65 15.24 2.14
N LEU A 209 -2.87 15.72 1.18
CA LEU A 209 -1.68 16.52 1.42
C LEU A 209 -2.03 17.86 2.07
N GLU A 210 -3.09 18.54 1.63
CA GLU A 210 -3.53 19.84 2.17
C GLU A 210 -3.76 19.78 3.69
N SER A 211 -4.37 18.69 4.18
CA SER A 211 -4.60 18.50 5.63
C SER A 211 -3.32 18.33 6.44
N TRP A 212 -2.24 17.83 5.81
CA TRP A 212 -0.93 17.71 6.43
C TRP A 212 -0.16 19.03 6.36
N LEU A 213 -0.18 19.70 5.20
CA LEU A 213 0.47 21.00 5.00
C LEU A 213 -0.10 22.06 5.93
N LYS A 214 -1.42 22.06 6.15
CA LYS A 214 -2.08 22.96 7.10
C LYS A 214 -1.53 22.87 8.54
N LYS A 215 -0.96 21.73 8.91
CA LYS A 215 -0.36 21.53 10.25
C LYS A 215 1.06 22.07 10.34
N HIS A 216 1.67 22.40 9.20
CA HIS A 216 3.04 22.86 9.09
C HIS A 216 3.12 24.21 8.35
N GLU A 217 2.13 25.08 8.55
CA GLU A 217 2.05 26.41 7.90
C GLU A 217 3.09 27.40 8.45
N GLU A 218 3.62 27.17 9.66
CA GLU A 218 4.58 28.05 10.32
C GLU A 218 6.04 27.69 10.01
N GLU A 219 6.30 26.50 9.44
CA GLU A 219 7.62 26.02 9.08
C GLU A 219 7.91 26.15 7.59
N THR A 220 9.19 26.30 7.22
CA THR A 220 9.61 26.12 5.83
C THR A 220 9.50 24.64 5.46
N VAL A 221 8.58 24.30 4.54
CA VAL A 221 8.36 22.92 4.09
C VAL A 221 9.10 22.66 2.77
N LEU A 222 9.97 21.66 2.79
CA LEU A 222 10.63 21.08 1.63
C LEU A 222 9.89 19.81 1.20
N ILE A 223 9.41 19.74 -0.04
CA ILE A 223 8.76 18.53 -0.56
C ILE A 223 9.65 17.89 -1.61
N PHE A 224 9.96 16.62 -1.38
CA PHE A 224 10.64 15.74 -2.31
C PHE A 224 9.64 14.69 -2.81
N SER A 225 9.75 14.28 -4.06
CA SER A 225 8.90 13.24 -4.61
C SER A 225 9.72 12.22 -5.40
N SER A 226 9.27 10.97 -5.36
CA SER A 226 9.88 9.85 -6.09
C SER A 226 9.21 9.55 -7.44
N ASP A 227 8.13 10.24 -7.79
CA ASP A 227 7.27 9.88 -8.92
C ASP A 227 6.85 11.13 -9.72
N LYS A 228 7.06 11.09 -11.04
CA LYS A 228 6.74 12.20 -11.94
C LYS A 228 5.25 12.58 -11.91
N LYS A 229 4.36 11.62 -11.66
CA LYS A 229 2.92 11.92 -11.53
C LYS A 229 2.64 12.74 -10.26
N ILE A 230 3.34 12.44 -9.18
CA ILE A 230 3.26 13.24 -7.96
C ILE A 230 3.81 14.63 -8.24
N ASP A 231 4.95 14.74 -8.94
CA ASP A 231 5.54 16.03 -9.30
C ASP A 231 4.55 16.92 -10.07
N GLN A 232 3.94 16.38 -11.13
CA GLN A 232 2.96 17.11 -11.95
C GLN A 232 1.76 17.60 -11.12
N ILE A 233 1.22 16.74 -10.24
CA ILE A 233 0.06 17.09 -9.43
C ILE A 233 0.39 18.16 -8.38
N LEU A 234 1.59 18.10 -7.80
CA LEU A 234 2.05 19.10 -6.83
C LEU A 234 2.27 20.46 -7.51
N GLU A 235 2.90 20.47 -8.70
CA GLU A 235 3.09 21.69 -9.49
C GLU A 235 1.75 22.36 -9.83
N ASP A 236 0.76 21.59 -10.30
CA ASP A 236 -0.56 22.11 -10.68
C ASP A 236 -1.38 22.64 -9.47
N SER A 237 -1.15 22.11 -8.27
CA SER A 237 -2.02 22.31 -7.11
C SER A 237 -1.44 23.21 -6.02
N LEU A 238 -0.12 23.18 -5.80
CA LEU A 238 0.54 23.93 -4.70
C LEU A 238 1.10 25.28 -5.12
N ALA A 239 1.30 25.52 -6.43
CA ALA A 239 1.73 26.82 -6.97
C ALA A 239 0.78 27.99 -6.63
N LYS A 240 -0.38 27.72 -6.01
CA LYS A 240 -1.41 28.70 -5.68
C LYS A 240 -1.52 29.05 -4.19
N LYS A 241 -0.78 28.42 -3.27
CA LYS A 241 -1.16 28.52 -1.83
C LYS A 241 -0.07 28.78 -0.77
N CYS A 242 1.23 28.52 -0.93
CA CYS A 242 2.24 28.90 0.10
C CYS A 242 3.66 29.12 -0.44
N ASP A 243 4.53 29.74 0.38
CA ASP A 243 5.98 29.86 0.17
C ASP A 243 6.67 28.49 0.36
N PHE A 244 6.66 27.64 -0.68
CA PHE A 244 7.30 26.32 -0.67
C PHE A 244 8.52 26.29 -1.59
N GLU A 245 9.61 25.65 -1.13
CA GLU A 245 10.71 25.23 -2.00
C GLU A 245 10.48 23.78 -2.43
N PHE A 246 10.14 23.61 -3.71
CA PHE A 246 9.89 22.29 -4.30
C PHE A 246 11.16 21.73 -4.92
N ILE A 247 11.52 20.49 -4.55
CA ILE A 247 12.71 19.82 -5.06
C ILE A 247 12.26 18.49 -5.68
N THR A 248 12.10 18.51 -7.00
CA THR A 248 11.62 17.35 -7.76
C THR A 248 12.61 16.20 -7.80
N SER A 249 12.12 15.02 -8.15
CA SER A 249 12.93 13.86 -8.51
C SER A 249 14.04 14.20 -9.53
N ASN A 250 13.78 15.13 -10.46
CA ASN A 250 14.75 15.60 -11.46
C ASN A 250 15.92 16.40 -10.87
N TYR A 251 15.73 17.11 -9.76
CA TYR A 251 16.81 17.86 -9.09
C TYR A 251 17.92 16.96 -8.54
N THR A 252 17.58 15.69 -8.26
CA THR A 252 18.55 14.71 -7.80
C THR A 252 19.40 14.12 -8.94
N LEU A 253 18.94 14.22 -10.18
CA LEU A 253 19.65 13.80 -11.40
C LEU A 253 20.54 14.92 -11.96
N GLU A 254 20.07 16.17 -11.92
CA GLU A 254 20.86 17.33 -12.39
C GLU A 254 22.16 17.53 -11.58
N ASN A 255 22.15 17.22 -10.28
CA ASN A 255 23.34 17.23 -9.43
C ASN A 255 24.30 16.03 -9.65
N GLN A 256 23.99 15.12 -10.58
CA GLN A 256 24.90 14.05 -11.03
C GLN A 256 25.61 14.39 -12.35
N GLY A 257 25.38 15.56 -12.95
CA GLY A 257 26.04 15.97 -14.18
C GLY A 257 25.57 15.23 -15.44
N GLN A 258 24.42 14.54 -15.41
CA GLN A 258 23.80 13.96 -16.60
C GLN A 258 22.88 14.98 -17.27
N GLN A 259 23.09 15.19 -18.57
CA GLN A 259 22.32 16.17 -19.35
C GLN A 259 20.86 15.75 -19.58
N PRO A 260 19.92 16.72 -19.68
CA PRO A 260 18.47 16.47 -19.60
C PRO A 260 17.86 15.67 -20.78
N TRP A 261 18.57 15.52 -21.89
CA TRP A 261 17.98 15.07 -23.17
C TRP A 261 18.04 13.56 -23.41
N PHE A 262 18.63 12.78 -22.51
CA PHE A 262 18.73 11.32 -22.62
C PHE A 262 18.29 10.64 -21.32
N LEU A 263 16.99 10.69 -21.03
CA LEU A 263 16.37 9.75 -20.11
C LEU A 263 15.13 9.16 -20.78
N PRO A 264 15.09 7.84 -21.02
CA PRO A 264 13.85 7.21 -21.46
C PRO A 264 12.78 7.47 -20.40
N GLU A 265 11.54 7.72 -20.84
CA GLU A 265 10.38 7.65 -19.97
C GLU A 265 10.49 6.36 -19.12
N MET A 266 10.34 6.47 -17.80
CA MET A 266 10.40 5.38 -16.80
C MET A 266 11.71 5.16 -16.02
N VAL A 267 12.32 6.18 -15.42
CA VAL A 267 13.20 5.94 -14.24
C VAL A 267 12.39 6.18 -12.96
N LYS A 268 11.73 5.13 -12.46
CA LYS A 268 11.22 5.12 -11.08
C LYS A 268 12.45 5.01 -10.18
N LEU A 269 12.81 6.08 -9.47
CA LEU A 269 13.89 6.03 -8.48
C LEU A 269 13.48 5.06 -7.38
N ASP A 270 14.38 4.14 -7.03
CA ASP A 270 14.22 3.27 -5.86
C ASP A 270 14.11 4.13 -4.60
N GLN A 271 13.27 3.70 -3.64
CA GLN A 271 13.01 4.44 -2.41
C GLN A 271 14.31 4.69 -1.62
N GLN A 272 15.24 3.73 -1.62
CA GLN A 272 16.55 3.90 -0.99
C GLN A 272 17.40 4.95 -1.71
N GLN A 273 17.32 5.04 -3.04
CA GLN A 273 18.04 6.05 -3.81
C GLN A 273 17.50 7.46 -3.52
N VAL A 274 16.17 7.61 -3.42
CA VAL A 274 15.52 8.88 -3.02
C VAL A 274 15.98 9.30 -1.63
N LEU A 275 15.95 8.37 -0.65
CA LEU A 275 16.43 8.63 0.70
C LEU A 275 17.88 9.12 0.71
N ASN A 276 18.78 8.43 0.00
CA ASN A 276 20.19 8.81 -0.07
C ASN A 276 20.39 10.21 -0.67
N ASN A 277 19.61 10.56 -1.70
CA ASN A 277 19.70 11.86 -2.35
C ASN A 277 19.21 12.99 -1.42
N VAL A 278 18.11 12.76 -0.68
CA VAL A 278 17.58 13.71 0.29
C VAL A 278 18.55 13.90 1.45
N GLU A 279 19.13 12.82 1.98
CA GLU A 279 20.17 12.91 3.01
C GLU A 279 21.37 13.73 2.53
N ARG A 280 21.78 13.59 1.26
CA ARG A 280 22.88 14.36 0.69
C ARG A 280 22.53 15.85 0.54
N TYR A 281 21.28 16.16 0.19
CA TYR A 281 20.80 17.54 0.06
C TYR A 281 20.73 18.23 1.42
N LEU A 282 20.12 17.59 2.43
CA LEU A 282 19.91 18.17 3.76
C LEU A 282 21.20 18.33 4.59
N ARG A 283 22.33 17.79 4.13
CA ARG A 283 23.66 18.01 4.74
C ARG A 283 24.35 19.29 4.28
N LYS A 284 23.94 19.84 3.14
CA LYS A 284 24.51 21.08 2.59
C LYS A 284 23.88 22.28 3.26
#